data_AF-A0A357WYB9-F1
#
_entry.id   AF-A0A357WYB9-F1
#
_cell.length_a   1.000
_cell.length_b   1.000
_cell.length_c   1.000
_cell.angle_alpha   90.00
_cell.angle_beta   90.00
_cell.angle_gamma   90.00
#
_symmetry.space_group_name_H-M   'P 1'
#
loop_
_entity.id
_entity.type
_entity.pdbx_description
1 polymer ?
#
loop_
_entity_poly.entity_id
_entity_poly.type
_entity_poly.pdbx_seq_one_letter_code
_entity_poly.pdbx_strand_id
1 'polypeptide(L)' 'MEIQIDGRRVRYIDEGSGPEVLLLHGWAAPAQTYRLIIDHLSPRCRVVAPDLPGFGG' A
#
# COMPACT_ATOMS: atom_id res chain seq x y z
N MET A 1 0.72 4.80 -6.80
CA MET A 1 -0.22 4.54 -7.92
C MET A 1 -1.64 4.88 -7.47
N GLU A 2 -2.59 5.01 -8.39
CA GLU A 2 -4.02 5.24 -8.08
C GLU A 2 -4.92 4.30 -8.89
N ILE A 3 -6.05 3.87 -8.30
CA ILE A 3 -7.08 3.06 -8.97
C ILE A 3 -8.49 3.48 -8.50
N GLN A 4 -9.52 3.21 -9.31
CA GLN A 4 -10.92 3.39 -8.95
C GLN A 4 -11.53 2.07 -8.49
N ILE A 5 -12.12 2.05 -7.28
CA ILE A 5 -12.81 0.90 -6.69
C ILE A 5 -14.14 1.41 -6.12
N ASP A 6 -15.27 0.86 -6.57
CA ASP A 6 -16.62 1.24 -6.12
C ASP A 6 -16.88 2.76 -6.14
N GLY A 7 -16.41 3.44 -7.19
CA GLY A 7 -16.54 4.90 -7.35
C GLY A 7 -15.65 5.74 -6.44
N ARG A 8 -14.70 5.11 -5.74
CA ARG A 8 -13.72 5.76 -4.86
C ARG A 8 -12.34 5.67 -5.47
N ARG A 9 -11.59 6.77 -5.37
CA ARG A 9 -10.16 6.79 -5.67
C ARG A 9 -9.42 6.14 -4.52
N VAL A 10 -8.52 5.23 -4.84
CA VAL A 10 -7.66 4.54 -3.88
C VAL A 10 -6.23 4.72 -4.33
N ARG A 11 -5.42 5.39 -3.51
CA ARG A 11 -3.97 5.39 -3.70
C ARG A 11 -3.36 4.14 -3.09
N TYR A 12 -2.32 3.65 -3.72
CA TYR A 12 -1.61 2.48 -3.24
C TYR A 12 -0.14 2.49 -3.68
N ILE A 13 0.69 1.80 -2.90
CA ILE A 13 2.05 1.44 -3.24
C ILE A 13 2.03 0.02 -3.82
N ASP A 14 2.82 -0.21 -4.87
CA ASP A 14 3.04 -1.51 -5.50
C ASP A 14 4.50 -1.56 -5.92
N GLU A 15 5.32 -2.27 -5.13
CA GLU A 15 6.78 -2.31 -5.30
C GLU A 15 7.30 -3.74 -5.18
N GLY A 16 8.34 -4.05 -5.97
CA GLY A 16 8.98 -5.36 -5.95
C GLY A 16 8.34 -6.39 -6.87
N SER A 17 8.73 -7.64 -6.69
CA SER A 17 8.25 -8.79 -7.46
C SER A 17 8.41 -10.08 -6.64
N GLY A 18 7.71 -11.16 -7.03
CA GLY A 18 7.73 -12.42 -6.29
C GLY A 18 6.46 -12.62 -5.45
N PRO A 19 6.54 -13.36 -4.32
CA PRO A 19 5.39 -13.62 -3.45
C PRO A 19 4.69 -12.33 -3.01
N GLU A 20 3.36 -12.36 -2.95
CA GLU A 20 2.56 -11.17 -2.64
C GLU A 20 2.46 -10.93 -1.12
N VAL A 21 2.63 -9.66 -0.73
CA VAL A 21 2.45 -9.18 0.64
C VAL A 21 1.53 -7.96 0.63
N LEU A 22 0.44 -8.02 1.39
CA LEU A 22 -0.49 -6.91 1.58
C LEU A 22 -0.23 -6.23 2.95
N LEU A 23 0.06 -4.94 2.93
CA LEU A 23 0.22 -4.14 4.16
C LEU A 23 -0.98 -3.21 4.34
N LEU A 24 -1.65 -3.32 5.49
CA LEU A 24 -2.80 -2.52 5.87
C LEU A 24 -2.45 -1.62 7.04
N HIS A 25 -2.51 -0.30 6.85
CA HIS A 25 -2.14 0.65 7.89
C HIS A 25 -3.21 0.75 8.99
N GLY A 26 -2.82 1.32 10.13
CA GLY A 26 -3.73 1.59 11.25
C GLY A 26 -4.53 2.88 11.11
N TRP A 27 -5.30 3.22 12.16
CA TRP A 27 -6.07 4.47 12.23
C TRP A 27 -5.18 5.72 12.12
N ALA A 28 -5.64 6.74 11.38
CA ALA A 28 -4.95 8.02 11.22
C ALA A 28 -3.52 7.94 10.63
N ALA A 29 -3.23 6.87 9.88
CA ALA A 29 -1.98 6.70 9.16
C ALA A 29 -2.24 6.56 7.65
N PRO A 30 -1.33 7.00 6.78
CA PRO A 30 -1.30 6.58 5.37
C PRO A 30 -0.48 5.29 5.19
N ALA A 31 -0.61 4.64 4.03
CA ALA A 31 0.23 3.50 3.63
C ALA A 31 1.74 3.82 3.70
N GLN A 32 2.10 5.09 3.46
CA GLN A 32 3.47 5.61 3.53
C GLN A 32 4.15 5.40 4.89
N THR A 33 3.39 5.24 5.98
CA THR A 33 3.94 4.92 7.30
C THR A 33 4.76 3.62 7.30
N TYR A 34 4.52 2.72 6.35
CA TYR A 34 5.27 1.48 6.20
C TYR A 34 6.46 1.57 5.26
N ARG A 35 6.95 2.75 4.88
CA ARG A 35 8.05 2.88 3.91
C ARG A 35 9.26 2.00 4.25
N LEU A 36 9.71 1.98 5.50
CA LEU A 36 10.86 1.16 5.93
C LEU A 36 10.58 -0.35 5.82
N ILE A 37 9.34 -0.77 6.04
CA ILE A 37 8.92 -2.17 5.88
C ILE A 37 8.88 -2.53 4.39
N ILE A 38 8.33 -1.64 3.56
CA ILE A 38 8.25 -1.80 2.11
C ILE A 38 9.66 -1.92 1.52
N ASP A 39 10.57 -1.02 1.88
CA ASP A 39 11.96 -1.02 1.41
C ASP A 39 12.72 -2.30 1.78
N HIS A 40 12.38 -2.91 2.94
CA HIS A 40 12.99 -4.16 3.37
C HIS A 40 12.44 -5.38 2.61
N LEU A 41 11.14 -5.37 2.27
CA LEU A 41 10.44 -6.51 1.67
C LEU A 41 10.46 -6.51 0.15
N SER A 42 10.43 -5.34 -0.51
CA SER A 42 10.35 -5.21 -1.97
C SER A 42 11.48 -5.88 -2.76
N PRO A 43 12.70 -6.12 -2.21
CA PRO A 43 13.71 -6.91 -2.90
C PRO A 43 13.39 -8.41 -3.01
N ARG A 44 12.41 -8.93 -2.25
CA ARG A 44 12.10 -10.38 -2.14
C ARG A 44 10.64 -10.72 -2.43
N CYS A 45 9.75 -9.74 -2.30
CA CYS A 45 8.31 -9.90 -2.43
C CYS A 45 7.74 -8.75 -3.27
N ARG A 46 6.55 -8.95 -3.85
CA ARG A 46 5.72 -7.85 -4.34
C ARG A 46 4.89 -7.33 -3.17
N VAL A 47 5.12 -6.08 -2.78
CA VAL A 47 4.44 -5.43 -1.67
C VAL A 47 3.37 -4.49 -2.20
N VAL A 48 2.12 -4.73 -1.80
CA VAL A 48 0.98 -3.86 -2.09
C VAL A 48 0.52 -3.20 -0.79
N ALA A 49 0.40 -1.87 -0.76
CA ALA A 49 -0.05 -1.12 0.41
C ALA A 49 -1.03 -0.01 -0.01
N PRO A 50 -2.35 -0.23 0.10
CA PRO A 50 -3.36 0.79 -0.18
C PRO A 50 -3.55 1.76 1.00
N ASP A 51 -3.92 2.99 0.68
CA ASP A 51 -4.56 3.90 1.61
C ASP A 51 -6.02 3.41 1.83
N LEU A 52 -6.37 3.10 3.08
CA LEU A 52 -7.70 2.59 3.46
C LEU A 52 -8.77 3.70 3.36
N PRO A 53 -10.04 3.38 3.06
CA PRO A 53 -11.09 4.38 2.90
C PRO A 53 -11.16 5.41 4.04
N GLY A 54 -11.18 6.69 3.67
CA GLY A 54 -11.19 7.81 4.63
C GLY A 54 -9.80 8.32 5.02
N PHE A 55 -8.74 7.61 4.63
CA PHE A 55 -7.35 8.01 4.78
C PHE A 55 -6.73 8.02 3.40
N GLY A 56 -6.05 9.11 3.05
CA GLY A 56 -5.36 9.22 1.76
C GLY A 56 -6.28 9.06 0.54
N GLY A 57 -6.82 10.20 0.07
CA GLY A 57 -7.95 10.29 -0.88
C GLY A 57 -7.81 9.72 -2.28
#